data_AF-F1Z2D1-F1
#
_entry.id   AF-F1Z2D1-F1
#
_cell.length_a   1.000
_cell.length_b   1.000
_cell.length_c   1.000
_cell.angle_alpha   90.00
_cell.angle_beta   90.00
_cell.angle_gamma   90.00
#
_symmetry.space_group_name_H-M   'P 1'
#
loop_
_entity.id
_entity.type
_entity.pdbx_description
1 polymer ?
#
loop_
_entity_poly.entity_id
_entity_poly.type
_entity_poly.pdbx_seq_one_letter_code
_entity_poly.pdbx_strand_id
1 'polypeptide(L)'
;MDIFFTYAYLLLFSLLLSYFDLKSFSYPFFLWFLGTSLLLPFYRINSLFVFLIMIALLCNIINLSIGAGDFLYLATLSLVYTLEDILWIVQIASLLGLFMSFSCQTKRLPFLPFLTIGLFIIMNH
;
A
#
# COMPACT_ATOMS: atom_id res chain seq x y z
N MET A 1 -8.20 -1.29 -19.79
CA MET A 1 -6.78 -1.27 -19.44
C MET A 1 -6.30 -2.69 -19.52
N ASP A 2 -5.27 -2.98 -20.31
CA ASP A 2 -4.74 -4.35 -20.35
C ASP A 2 -4.08 -4.67 -19.01
N ILE A 3 -4.18 -5.93 -18.59
CA ILE A 3 -3.71 -6.43 -17.30
C ILE A 3 -2.22 -6.08 -17.09
N PHE A 4 -1.41 -6.21 -18.13
CA PHE A 4 0.02 -5.85 -18.10
C PHE A 4 0.26 -4.37 -17.76
N PHE A 5 -0.52 -3.45 -18.34
CA PHE A 5 -0.37 -2.02 -18.07
C PHE A 5 -0.78 -1.68 -16.64
N THR A 6 -1.85 -2.29 -16.11
CA THR A 6 -2.26 -2.08 -14.72
C THR A 6 -1.17 -2.55 -13.76
N TYR A 7 -0.57 -3.71 -14.03
CA TYR A 7 0.51 -4.26 -13.24
C TYR A 7 1.78 -3.40 -13.24
N ALA A 8 2.23 -2.96 -14.42
CA ALA A 8 3.34 -2.02 -14.53
C ALA A 8 3.05 -0.70 -13.81
N TYR A 9 1.82 -0.19 -13.93
CA TYR A 9 1.36 1.01 -13.25
C TYR A 9 1.40 0.85 -11.73
N LEU A 10 0.84 -0.24 -11.19
CA LEU A 10 0.82 -0.51 -9.75
C LEU A 10 2.23 -0.65 -9.18
N LEU A 11 3.15 -1.30 -9.90
CA LEU A 11 4.56 -1.38 -9.51
C LEU A 11 5.23 -0.01 -9.46
N LEU A 12 5.10 0.78 -10.53
CA LEU A 12 5.67 2.14 -10.57
C LEU A 12 5.09 3.04 -9.48
N PHE A 13 3.78 2.98 -9.28
CA PHE A 13 3.08 3.71 -8.23
C PHE A 13 3.56 3.29 -6.84
N SER A 14 3.67 1.98 -6.59
CA SER A 14 4.19 1.39 -5.34
C SER A 14 5.63 1.83 -5.04
N LEU A 15 6.53 1.74 -6.03
CA LEU A 15 7.91 2.18 -5.92
C LEU A 15 8.03 3.68 -5.65
N LEU A 16 7.23 4.48 -6.35
CA LEU A 16 7.20 5.93 -6.16
C LEU A 16 6.77 6.29 -4.74
N LEU A 17 5.66 5.70 -4.27
CA LEU A 17 5.18 5.90 -2.91
C LEU A 17 6.20 5.44 -1.86
N SER A 18 6.81 4.27 -2.05
CA SER A 18 7.86 3.75 -1.16
C SER A 18 9.09 4.65 -1.10
N TYR A 19 9.50 5.23 -2.22
CA TYR A 19 10.60 6.19 -2.25
C TYR A 19 10.29 7.45 -1.43
N PHE A 20 9.06 7.96 -1.53
CA PHE A 20 8.62 9.11 -0.73
C PHE A 20 8.51 8.79 0.76
N ASP A 21 8.04 7.59 1.11
CA ASP A 21 7.93 7.12 2.49
C ASP A 21 9.32 7.02 3.17
N LEU A 22 10.33 6.53 2.42
CA LEU A 22 11.72 6.47 2.87
C LEU A 22 12.39 7.84 3.05
N LYS A 23 12.06 8.81 2.19
CA LYS A 23 12.79 10.09 2.12
C LYS A 23 12.21 11.17 3.02
N SER A 24 10.88 11.25 3.11
CA SER A 24 10.20 12.37 3.77
C SER A 24 9.46 11.98 5.04
N PHE A 25 9.31 10.68 5.35
CA PHE A 25 8.46 10.16 6.44
C PHE A 25 7.02 10.71 6.44
N SER A 26 6.58 11.26 5.30
CA SER A 26 5.27 11.87 5.13
C SER A 26 4.66 11.33 3.85
N TYR A 27 3.66 10.47 4.00
CA TYR A 27 2.92 9.94 2.87
C TYR A 27 2.21 11.07 2.13
N PRO A 28 2.54 11.34 0.85
CA PRO A 28 1.94 12.44 0.12
C PRO A 28 0.51 12.04 -0.29
N PHE A 29 -0.46 12.33 0.57
CA PHE A 29 -1.88 12.03 0.36
C PHE A 29 -2.37 12.48 -1.03
N PHE A 30 -1.89 13.63 -1.50
CA PHE A 30 -2.19 14.17 -2.82
C PHE A 30 -1.70 13.26 -3.97
N LEU A 31 -0.49 12.71 -3.86
CA LEU A 31 0.08 11.79 -4.84
C LEU A 31 -0.70 10.48 -4.88
N TRP A 32 -1.10 9.98 -3.72
CA TRP A 32 -1.99 8.82 -3.65
C TRP A 32 -3.33 9.11 -4.31
N PHE A 33 -3.98 10.21 -3.95
CA PHE A 33 -5.27 10.59 -4.50
C PHE A 33 -5.23 10.68 -6.03
N LEU A 34 -4.22 11.34 -6.59
CA LEU A 34 -3.99 11.39 -8.03
C LEU A 34 -3.83 9.99 -8.64
N GLY A 35 -2.99 9.14 -8.03
CA GLY A 35 -2.77 7.78 -8.53
C GLY A 35 -4.03 6.91 -8.50
N THR A 36 -4.77 6.95 -7.39
CA THR A 36 -6.04 6.21 -7.25
C THR A 36 -7.08 6.67 -8.26
N SER A 37 -7.16 7.98 -8.51
CA SER A 37 -8.16 8.58 -9.38
C SER A 37 -7.99 8.14 -10.82
N LEU A 38 -6.76 7.84 -11.25
CA LEU A 38 -6.46 7.29 -12.57
C LEU A 38 -6.94 5.83 -12.73
N LEU A 39 -7.06 5.07 -11.62
CA LEU A 39 -7.53 3.68 -11.62
C LEU A 39 -9.06 3.56 -11.56
N LEU A 40 -9.73 4.49 -10.85
CA LEU A 40 -11.19 4.49 -10.67
C LEU A 40 -12.05 4.37 -11.95
N PRO A 41 -11.70 4.97 -13.12
CA PRO A 41 -12.51 4.78 -14.32
C PRO A 41 -12.40 3.36 -14.91
N PHE A 42 -11.38 2.58 -14.53
CA PHE A 42 -11.13 1.24 -15.06
C PHE A 42 -11.58 0.11 -14.12
N TYR A 43 -11.71 0.40 -12.81
CA TYR A 43 -12.02 -0.59 -11.77
C TYR A 43 -13.22 -0.15 -10.93
N ARG A 44 -14.04 -1.11 -10.51
CA ARG A 44 -15.21 -0.82 -9.66
C ARG A 44 -14.77 -0.66 -8.21
N ILE A 45 -15.35 0.34 -7.54
CA ILE A 45 -15.19 0.51 -6.10
C ILE A 45 -15.80 -0.70 -5.38
N ASN A 46 -15.00 -1.35 -4.54
CA ASN A 46 -15.41 -2.48 -3.71
C ASN A 46 -15.69 -2.04 -2.26
N SER A 47 -16.43 -2.85 -1.51
CA SER A 47 -16.65 -2.66 -0.06
C SER A 47 -15.33 -2.57 0.71
N LEU A 48 -14.34 -3.39 0.34
CA LEU A 48 -13.00 -3.41 0.94
C LEU A 48 -12.26 -2.08 0.75
N PHE A 49 -12.37 -1.48 -0.44
CA PHE A 49 -11.77 -0.18 -0.75
C PHE A 49 -12.30 0.90 0.21
N VAL A 50 -13.62 0.96 0.36
CA VAL A 50 -14.28 1.93 1.25
C VAL A 50 -13.90 1.68 2.70
N PHE A 51 -13.88 0.41 3.13
CA PHE A 51 -13.50 0.03 4.48
C PHE A 51 -12.06 0.43 4.82
N LEU A 52 -11.11 0.18 3.93
CA LEU A 52 -9.69 0.55 4.11
C LEU A 52 -9.49 2.07 4.16
N ILE A 53 -10.22 2.83 3.33
CA ILE A 53 -10.18 4.31 3.39
C ILE A 53 -10.71 4.81 4.74
N MET A 54 -11.79 4.24 5.25
CA MET A 54 -12.34 4.63 6.55
C MET A 54 -11.33 4.38 7.67
N ILE A 55 -10.61 3.25 7.65
CA ILE A 55 -9.53 2.95 8.60
C ILE A 55 -8.38 3.96 8.45
N ALA A 56 -7.98 4.28 7.23
CA ALA A 56 -6.90 5.22 6.96
C ALA A 56 -7.23 6.63 7.50
N LEU A 57 -8.46 7.09 7.27
CA LEU A 57 -8.96 8.36 7.81
C LEU A 57 -8.98 8.33 9.34
N LEU A 58 -9.43 7.23 9.93
CA LEU A 58 -9.47 7.08 11.39
C LEU A 58 -8.06 7.10 12.01
N CYS A 59 -7.08 6.44 11.37
CA CYS A 59 -5.69 6.49 11.80
C CYS A 59 -5.12 7.92 11.75
N ASN A 60 -5.49 8.68 10.71
CA ASN A 60 -5.07 10.07 10.55
C ASN A 60 -5.70 10.99 11.62
N ILE A 61 -6.98 10.77 11.98
CA ILE A 61 -7.67 11.56 13.01
C ILE A 61 -7.12 11.28 14.41
N ILE A 62 -6.83 10.02 14.72
CA ILE A 62 -6.37 9.59 16.04
C ILE A 62 -4.86 9.82 16.22
N ASN A 63 -4.14 10.31 15.19
CA ASN A 63 -2.67 10.42 15.18
C ASN A 63 -2.00 9.14 15.66
N LEU A 64 -2.54 7.98 15.30
CA LEU A 64 -1.82 6.73 15.52
C LEU A 64 -0.51 6.84 14.75
N SER A 65 0.60 6.59 15.42
CA SER A 65 1.94 6.51 14.81
C SER A 65 2.08 5.38 13.77
N ILE A 66 0.97 4.75 13.41
CA ILE A 66 0.81 3.73 12.37
C ILE A 66 0.53 4.44 11.05
N GLY A 67 1.23 4.02 9.99
CA GLY A 67 1.17 4.66 8.68
C GLY A 67 -0.23 4.65 8.07
N ALA A 68 -0.95 5.76 8.16
CA ALA A 68 -2.20 5.97 7.42
C ALA A 68 -2.00 5.77 5.91
N GLY A 69 -0.78 6.04 5.42
CA GLY A 69 -0.36 5.77 4.04
C GLY A 69 -0.42 4.31 3.64
N ASP A 70 -0.12 3.38 4.56
CA ASP A 70 -0.13 1.94 4.27
C ASP A 70 -1.56 1.47 3.97
N PHE A 71 -2.54 1.92 4.75
CA PHE A 71 -3.96 1.60 4.53
C PHE A 71 -4.51 2.22 3.24
N LEU A 72 -4.08 3.44 2.90
CA LEU A 72 -4.42 4.08 1.63
C LEU A 72 -3.86 3.28 0.46
N TYR A 73 -2.61 2.82 0.54
CA TYR A 73 -2.00 1.98 -0.47
C TYR A 73 -2.72 0.63 -0.60
N LEU A 74 -3.07 -0.03 0.51
CA LEU A 74 -3.88 -1.25 0.47
C LEU A 74 -5.26 -1.01 -0.15
N ALA A 75 -5.87 0.16 0.08
CA ALA A 75 -7.10 0.52 -0.60
C ALA A 75 -6.90 0.52 -2.12
N THR A 76 -5.83 1.14 -2.66
CA THR A 76 -5.57 1.08 -4.11
C THR A 76 -5.43 -0.32 -4.66
N LEU A 77 -4.76 -1.20 -3.91
CA LEU A 77 -4.60 -2.60 -4.30
C LEU A 77 -5.94 -3.34 -4.32
N SER A 78 -6.85 -3.04 -3.40
CA SER A 78 -8.18 -3.65 -3.34
C SER A 78 -9.11 -3.35 -4.53
N LEU A 79 -8.75 -2.39 -5.38
CA LEU A 79 -9.46 -2.15 -6.64
C LEU A 79 -9.12 -3.19 -7.70
N VAL A 80 -7.93 -3.80 -7.62
CA VAL A 80 -7.39 -4.70 -8.65
C VAL A 80 -7.29 -6.14 -8.13
N TYR A 81 -6.89 -6.31 -6.87
CA TYR A 81 -6.65 -7.59 -6.22
C TYR A 81 -7.79 -8.00 -5.31
N THR A 82 -7.88 -9.31 -5.04
CA THR A 82 -8.86 -9.87 -4.13
C THR A 82 -8.46 -9.68 -2.66
N LEU A 83 -9.39 -9.97 -1.75
CA LEU A 83 -9.11 -9.92 -0.32
C LEU A 83 -7.98 -10.87 0.07
N GLU A 84 -7.96 -12.07 -0.50
CA GLU A 84 -6.96 -13.10 -0.23
C GLU A 84 -5.56 -12.62 -0.61
N ASP A 85 -5.41 -12.05 -1.80
CA ASP A 85 -4.15 -11.47 -2.27
C ASP A 85 -3.66 -10.36 -1.34
N ILE A 86 -4.57 -9.47 -0.93
CA ILE A 86 -4.22 -8.38 -0.01
C ILE A 86 -3.75 -8.91 1.34
N LEU A 87 -4.41 -9.94 1.87
CA LEU A 87 -3.98 -10.57 3.12
C LEU A 87 -2.60 -11.20 2.98
N TRP A 88 -2.31 -11.87 1.87
CA TRP A 88 -0.98 -12.41 1.59
C TRP A 88 0.09 -11.32 1.50
N ILE A 89 -0.18 -10.21 0.80
CA ILE A 89 0.71 -9.05 0.73
C ILE A 89 1.02 -8.52 2.14
N VAL A 90 0.00 -8.34 2.97
CA VAL A 90 0.15 -7.82 4.35
C VAL A 90 0.92 -8.81 5.22
N GLN A 91 0.63 -10.11 5.12
CA GLN A 91 1.34 -11.15 5.88
C GLN A 91 2.83 -11.17 5.54
N ILE A 92 3.18 -11.20 4.25
CA ILE A 92 4.57 -11.18 3.79
C ILE A 92 5.27 -9.90 4.25
N ALA A 93 4.62 -8.73 4.07
CA ALA A 93 5.17 -7.45 4.50
C ALA A 93 5.41 -7.41 6.02
N SER A 94 4.48 -7.96 6.81
CA SER A 94 4.59 -8.02 8.28
C SER A 94 5.72 -8.93 8.75
N LEU A 95 5.91 -10.09 8.12
CA LEU A 95 7.00 -11.02 8.42
C LEU A 95 8.36 -10.38 8.13
N LEU A 96 8.51 -9.74 6.96
CA LEU A 96 9.72 -9.01 6.59
C LEU A 96 9.99 -7.83 7.52
N GLY A 97 8.94 -7.07 7.87
CA GLY A 97 9.02 -5.95 8.80
C GLY A 97 9.46 -6.38 10.21
N LEU A 98 8.91 -7.49 10.72
CA LEU A 98 9.32 -8.07 12.01
C LEU A 98 10.77 -8.55 11.97
N PHE A 99 11.17 -9.25 10.91
CA PHE A 99 12.54 -9.74 10.75
C PHE A 99 13.55 -8.58 10.73
N MET A 100 13.23 -7.51 9.98
CA MET A 100 14.07 -6.33 9.91
C MET A 100 14.09 -5.54 11.22
N SER A 101 12.95 -5.44 11.92
CA SER A 101 12.86 -4.81 13.24
C SER A 101 13.75 -5.49 14.26
N PHE A 102 13.75 -6.83 14.27
CA PHE A 102 14.62 -7.63 15.13
C PHE A 102 16.10 -7.44 14.79
N SER A 103 16.46 -7.39 13.50
CA SER A 103 17.84 -7.27 13.06
C SER A 103 18.44 -5.87 13.22
N CYS A 104 17.64 -4.80 13.06
CA CYS A 104 18.16 -3.44 12.96
C CYS A 104 17.81 -2.53 14.16
N GLN A 105 16.97 -2.96 15.11
CA GLN A 105 16.53 -2.17 16.28
C GLN A 105 16.08 -0.73 15.93
N THR A 106 15.54 -0.53 14.72
CA THR A 106 15.14 0.78 14.23
C THR A 106 13.77 1.17 14.81
N LYS A 107 13.70 2.36 15.42
CA LYS A 107 12.49 2.86 16.10
C LYS A 107 11.34 3.18 15.14
N ARG A 108 11.60 3.33 13.84
CA ARG A 108 10.61 3.60 12.80
C ARG A 108 10.98 2.85 11.54
N LEU A 109 10.20 1.84 11.19
CA LEU A 109 10.31 1.14 9.92
C LEU A 109 9.26 1.69 8.95
N PRO A 110 9.67 2.18 7.76
CA PRO A 110 8.73 2.43 6.69
C PRO A 110 8.17 1.08 6.24
N PHE A 111 6.87 0.86 6.43
CA PHE A 111 6.22 -0.42 6.15
C PHE A 111 5.94 -0.61 4.64
N LEU A 112 5.77 0.51 3.93
CA LEU A 112 5.49 0.59 2.51
C LEU A 112 6.50 -0.13 1.59
N PRO A 113 7.83 -0.03 1.76
CA PRO A 113 8.78 -0.85 1.00
C PRO A 113 8.57 -2.35 1.16
N PHE A 114 8.08 -2.83 2.30
CA PHE A 114 7.79 -4.26 2.48
C PHE A 114 6.49 -4.65 1.78
N LEU A 115 5.50 -3.75 1.74
CA LEU A 115 4.28 -3.91 0.95
C LEU A 115 4.57 -3.99 -0.55
N THR A 116 5.54 -3.22 -1.06
CA THR A 116 5.94 -3.27 -2.48
C THR A 116 6.55 -4.62 -2.85
N ILE A 117 7.34 -5.22 -1.95
CA ILE A 117 7.89 -6.56 -2.11
C ILE A 117 6.77 -7.61 -2.11
N GLY A 118 5.80 -7.50 -1.20
CA GLY A 118 4.62 -8.36 -1.19
C GLY A 118 3.86 -8.31 -2.52
N LEU A 119 3.65 -7.11 -3.06
CA LEU A 119 3.01 -6.94 -4.37
C LEU A 119 3.81 -7.62 -5.49
N PHE A 120 5.13 -7.48 -5.50
CA PHE A 120 5.98 -8.12 -6.50
C PHE A 120 5.89 -9.66 -6.46
N ILE A 121 5.72 -10.25 -5.27
CA ILE A 121 5.56 -11.69 -5.10
C ILE A 121 4.21 -12.17 -5.64
N ILE A 122 3.12 -11.46 -5.32
CA ILE A 122 1.77 -11.82 -5.79
C ILE A 122 1.61 -11.62 -7.29
N MET A 123 2.24 -10.61 -7.88
CA MET A 123 2.18 -10.42 -9.33
C MET A 123 2.71 -11.59 -10.15
N ASN A 124 3.56 -12.43 -9.57
CA ASN A 124 4.12 -13.62 -10.22
C ASN A 124 3.29 -14.89 -9.99
N HIS A 125 2.18 -14.80 -9.26
CA HIS A 125 1.27 -15.91 -8.97
C HIS A 125 -0.05 -15.77 -9.76
#